data_AF-A0A520HVD8-F1
#
_entry.id   AF-A0A520HVD8-F1
#
_cell.length_a   1.000
_cell.length_b   1.000
_cell.length_c   1.000
_cell.angle_alpha   90.00
_cell.angle_beta   90.00
_cell.angle_gamma   90.00
#
_symmetry.space_group_name_H-M   'P 1'
#
loop_
_entity.id
_entity.type
_entity.pdbx_description
1 polymer ?
#
loop_
_entity_poly.entity_id
_entity_poly.type
_entity_poly.pdbx_seq_one_letter_code
_entity_poly.pdbx_strand_id
1 'polypeptide(L)'
;MPIGIRPFGVPRAGLKTLLVDAPPRWLAAATPLIVAGSPAAWLDRAGYHRIDSPSFDLSLESGFILDGEVYPGGDLTVREARALSFIVP
;
A
#
# COMPACT_ATOMS: atom_id res chain seq x y z
N MET A 1 11.76 7.47 3.04
CA MET A 1 10.55 8.31 3.18
C MET A 1 10.90 9.52 4.04
N PRO A 2 10.46 10.73 3.70
CA PRO A 2 10.54 11.86 4.63
C PRO A 2 9.79 11.48 5.92
N ILE A 3 10.18 12.04 7.07
CA ILE A 3 9.56 11.82 8.40
C ILE A 3 9.50 10.36 8.92
N GLY A 4 10.26 9.42 8.36
CA GLY A 4 10.45 8.08 8.95
C GLY A 4 9.25 7.13 8.88
N ILE A 5 8.19 7.51 8.16
CA ILE A 5 6.99 6.69 7.97
C ILE A 5 7.27 5.47 7.08
N ARG A 6 6.71 4.32 7.45
CA ARG A 6 6.90 3.02 6.78
C ARG A 6 5.59 2.22 6.73
N PRO A 7 4.52 2.73 6.11
CA PRO A 7 3.21 2.04 6.06
C PRO A 7 3.32 0.62 5.50
N PHE A 8 4.22 0.43 4.53
CA PHE A 8 4.49 -0.86 3.91
C PHE A 8 5.53 -1.72 4.62
N GLY A 9 6.08 -1.28 5.76
CA GLY A 9 7.13 -1.99 6.51
C GLY A 9 8.55 -1.72 5.99
N VAL A 10 9.47 -2.65 6.24
CA VAL A 10 10.84 -2.58 5.74
C VAL A 10 10.88 -2.66 4.20
N PRO A 11 11.83 -1.99 3.52
CA PRO A 11 12.00 -2.11 2.07
C PRO A 11 12.21 -3.57 1.63
N ARG A 12 11.58 -3.96 0.52
CA ARG A 12 11.64 -5.30 -0.09
C ARG A 12 11.55 -5.19 -1.62
N ALA A 13 11.82 -6.27 -2.35
CA ALA A 13 11.50 -6.35 -3.79
C ALA A 13 9.97 -6.47 -4.01
N GLY A 14 9.45 -6.08 -5.18
CA GLY A 14 8.01 -6.10 -5.48
C GLY A 14 7.29 -4.77 -5.26
N LEU A 15 6.07 -4.64 -5.77
CA LEU A 15 5.16 -3.55 -5.40
C LEU A 15 4.76 -3.69 -3.94
N LYS A 16 4.93 -2.62 -3.18
CA LYS A 16 4.65 -2.56 -1.75
C LYS A 16 3.18 -2.22 -1.54
N THR A 17 2.38 -3.22 -1.21
CA THR A 17 0.92 -3.04 -1.08
C THR A 17 0.47 -3.26 0.36
N LEU A 18 -0.35 -2.35 0.86
CA LEU A 18 -1.11 -2.51 2.12
C LEU A 18 -2.57 -2.72 1.74
N LEU A 19 -3.12 -3.88 2.10
CA LEU A 19 -4.53 -4.20 1.94
C LEU A 19 -5.22 -4.09 3.30
N VAL A 20 -6.40 -3.49 3.31
CA VAL A 20 -7.22 -3.35 4.51
C VAL A 20 -8.60 -3.93 4.23
N ASP A 21 -8.97 -4.98 4.96
CA ASP A 21 -10.28 -5.62 4.82
C ASP A 21 -11.42 -4.67 5.19
N ALA A 22 -12.52 -4.76 4.44
CA ALA A 22 -13.74 -4.05 4.75
C ALA A 22 -14.67 -4.90 5.65
N PRO A 23 -15.30 -4.32 6.68
CA PRO A 23 -15.05 -2.97 7.20
C PRO A 23 -13.71 -2.88 7.97
N PRO A 24 -12.99 -1.74 7.92
CA PRO A 24 -11.66 -1.61 8.52
C PRO A 24 -11.74 -1.50 10.05
N ARG A 25 -11.82 -2.65 10.73
CA ARG A 25 -11.96 -2.73 12.19
C ARG A 25 -10.73 -2.16 12.88
N TRP A 26 -10.95 -1.29 13.86
CA TRP A 26 -9.89 -0.69 14.71
C TRP A 26 -8.88 0.18 13.97
N LEU A 27 -9.24 0.73 12.80
CA LEU A 27 -8.34 1.54 11.97
C LEU A 27 -7.62 2.64 12.76
N ALA A 28 -8.36 3.45 13.53
CA ALA A 28 -7.77 4.53 14.32
C ALA A 28 -6.68 4.03 15.30
N ALA A 29 -6.88 2.86 15.90
CA ALA A 29 -5.91 2.26 16.82
C ALA A 29 -4.75 1.55 16.09
N ALA A 30 -5.00 1.00 14.90
CA ALA A 30 -3.99 0.32 14.09
C ALA A 30 -3.08 1.31 13.34
N THR A 31 -3.58 2.49 12.95
CA THR A 31 -2.87 3.49 12.14
C THR A 31 -1.46 3.82 12.66
N PRO A 32 -1.23 4.12 13.96
CA PRO A 32 0.12 4.42 14.44
C PRO A 32 1.11 3.28 14.20
N LEU A 33 0.66 2.03 14.36
CA LEU A 33 1.49 0.84 14.18
C LEU A 33 1.73 0.54 12.70
N ILE A 34 0.72 0.77 11.86
CA ILE A 34 0.86 0.68 10.39
C ILE A 34 1.88 1.71 9.92
N VAL A 35 1.70 2.98 10.28
CA VAL A 35 2.58 4.10 9.90
C VAL A 35 4.02 3.89 10.39
N ALA A 36 4.21 3.33 11.59
CA ALA A 36 5.53 3.00 12.11
C ALA A 36 6.22 1.82 11.39
N GLY A 37 5.47 1.03 10.62
CA GLY A 37 5.98 -0.15 9.92
C GLY A 37 6.04 -1.42 10.77
N SER A 38 5.23 -1.51 11.84
CA SER A 38 5.25 -2.65 12.78
C SER A 38 5.00 -3.99 12.08
N PRO A 39 5.82 -5.04 12.31
CA PRO A 39 5.62 -6.38 11.75
C PRO A 39 4.67 -7.25 12.59
N ALA A 40 3.86 -6.66 13.47
CA ALA A 40 3.08 -7.41 14.44
C ALA A 40 2.06 -8.35 13.76
N ALA A 41 2.20 -9.65 14.01
CA ALA A 41 1.38 -10.70 13.37
C ALA A 41 -0.13 -10.60 13.68
N TRP A 42 -0.54 -9.81 14.67
CA TRP A 42 -1.95 -9.57 14.93
C TRP A 42 -2.58 -8.60 13.92
N LEU A 43 -1.80 -7.71 13.28
CA LEU A 43 -2.30 -6.80 12.26
C LEU A 43 -2.86 -7.57 11.06
N ASP A 44 -2.11 -8.58 10.61
CA ASP A 44 -2.54 -9.49 9.56
C ASP A 44 -3.85 -10.20 9.92
N ARG A 45 -3.94 -10.77 11.13
CA ARG A 45 -5.18 -11.37 11.65
C ARG A 45 -6.33 -10.38 11.83
N ALA A 46 -6.05 -9.08 11.92
CA ALA A 46 -7.03 -8.02 12.07
C ALA A 46 -7.46 -7.41 10.72
N GLY A 47 -7.02 -7.99 9.58
CA GLY A 47 -7.38 -7.54 8.24
C GLY A 47 -6.44 -6.48 7.65
N TYR A 48 -5.23 -6.32 8.21
CA TYR A 48 -4.20 -5.39 7.70
C TYR A 48 -3.04 -6.18 7.11
N HIS A 49 -3.17 -6.50 5.83
CA HIS A 49 -2.23 -7.36 5.11
C HIS A 49 -1.19 -6.54 4.38
N ARG A 50 0.06 -7.03 4.38
CA ARG A 50 1.12 -6.49 3.52
C ARG A 50 1.50 -7.52 2.49
N ILE A 51 1.42 -7.12 1.24
CA ILE A 51 1.66 -7.98 0.09
C ILE A 51 2.78 -7.35 -0.74
N ASP A 52 3.61 -8.22 -1.30
CA ASP A 52 4.70 -7.86 -2.19
C ASP A 52 4.61 -8.70 -3.46
N SER A 53 4.17 -8.06 -4.54
CA SER A 53 3.98 -8.73 -5.83
C SER A 53 4.51 -7.87 -6.98
N PRO A 54 5.11 -8.46 -8.03
CA PRO A 54 5.50 -7.69 -9.22
C PRO A 54 4.30 -7.16 -10.00
N SER A 55 3.11 -7.76 -9.84
CA SER A 55 1.86 -7.31 -10.45
C SER A 55 0.63 -7.80 -9.70
N PHE A 56 -0.48 -7.08 -9.84
CA PHE A 56 -1.80 -7.50 -9.37
C PHE A 56 -2.90 -6.81 -10.17
N ASP A 57 -4.07 -7.43 -10.21
CA ASP A 57 -5.27 -6.88 -10.82
C ASP A 57 -6.21 -6.33 -9.73
N LEU A 58 -6.88 -5.22 -10.03
CA LEU A 58 -7.88 -4.57 -9.16
C LEU A 58 -9.16 -4.32 -9.96
N SER A 59 -10.30 -4.59 -9.34
CA SER A 59 -11.61 -4.12 -9.81
C SER A 59 -12.15 -3.15 -8.78
N LEU A 60 -12.36 -1.90 -9.19
CA LEU A 60 -12.81 -0.81 -8.31
C LEU A 60 -14.13 -0.24 -8.81
N GLU A 61 -15.19 -0.32 -7.99
CA GLU A 61 -16.49 0.28 -8.33
C GLU A 61 -16.46 1.82 -8.25
N SER A 62 -15.59 2.37 -7.42
CA SER A 62 -15.43 3.81 -7.20
C SER A 62 -14.10 4.33 -7.74
N GLY A 63 -14.01 5.65 -7.91
CA GLY A 63 -12.74 6.31 -8.23
C GLY A 63 -11.65 6.09 -7.17
N PHE A 64 -10.40 6.33 -7.57
CA PHE A 64 -9.22 6.21 -6.72
C PHE A 64 -8.31 7.43 -6.88
N ILE A 65 -7.34 7.57 -5.99
CA ILE A 65 -6.34 8.64 -6.03
C ILE A 65 -4.99 8.05 -6.42
N LEU A 66 -4.34 8.65 -7.41
CA LEU A 66 -2.97 8.34 -7.80
C LEU A 66 -2.19 9.65 -7.91
N ASP A 67 -1.04 9.73 -7.23
CA ASP A 67 -0.18 10.92 -7.20
C ASP A 67 -0.89 12.25 -6.87
N GLY A 68 -1.99 12.17 -6.10
CA GLY A 68 -2.79 13.34 -5.68
C GLY A 68 -3.92 13.71 -6.64
N GLU A 69 -4.05 13.04 -7.77
CA GLU A 69 -5.12 13.23 -8.75
C GLU A 69 -6.19 12.15 -8.62
N VAL A 70 -7.43 12.49 -8.98
CA VAL A 70 -8.58 11.57 -8.92
C VAL A 70 -8.79 10.92 -10.29
N TYR A 71 -8.87 9.59 -10.28
CA TYR A 71 -9.14 8.76 -11.46
C TYR A 71 -10.44 7.97 -11.29
N PRO A 72 -11.16 7.66 -12.40
CA PRO A 72 -12.34 6.81 -12.33
C PRO A 72 -11.98 5.36 -11.93
N GLY A 73 -12.95 4.64 -11.38
CA GLY A 73 -12.82 3.20 -11.11
C GLY A 73 -12.85 2.37 -12.39
N GLY A 74 -12.73 1.05 -12.23
CA GLY A 74 -12.72 0.07 -13.31
C GLY A 74 -11.78 -1.10 -13.04
N ASP A 75 -11.54 -1.89 -14.08
CA ASP A 75 -10.58 -2.98 -14.08
C ASP A 75 -9.18 -2.45 -14.41
N LEU A 76 -8.24 -2.67 -13.51
CA LEU A 76 -6.88 -2.15 -13.57
C LEU A 76 -5.88 -3.29 -13.39
N THR A 77 -4.80 -3.27 -14.17
CA THR A 77 -3.61 -4.08 -13.91
C THR A 77 -2.48 -3.16 -13.46
N VAL A 78 -1.97 -3.41 -12.25
CA VAL A 78 -0.79 -2.72 -11.72
C VAL A 78 0.42 -3.63 -11.85
N ARG A 79 1.53 -3.13 -12.38
CA ARG A 79 2.79 -3.89 -12.50
C ARG A 79 4.00 -3.01 -12.28
N GLU A 80 5.10 -3.62 -11.84
CA GLU A 80 6.41 -2.97 -11.87
C GLU A 80 6.79 -2.61 -13.30
N ALA A 81 7.14 -1.35 -13.52
CA ALA A 81 7.71 -0.88 -14.77
C ALA A 81 9.23 -1.06 -14.77
N ARG A 82 9.85 -0.79 -15.93
CA ARG A 82 11.31 -0.69 -16.01
C ARG A 82 11.81 0.40 -15.06
N ALA A 83 12.93 0.11 -14.37
CA ALA A 83 13.59 1.08 -13.51
C ALA A 83 13.94 2.37 -14.27
N LEU A 84 13.61 3.51 -13.67
CA LEU A 84 13.93 4.84 -14.17
C LEU A 84 15.16 5.38 -13.43
N SER A 85 16.02 6.10 -14.15
CA SER A 85 17.16 6.81 -13.55
C SER A 85 16.78 8.26 -13.31
N PHE A 86 16.97 8.72 -12.08
CA PHE A 86 16.72 10.11 -11.69
C PHE A 86 18.04 10.84 -11.47
N ILE A 87 18.08 12.12 -11.85
CA ILE A 87 19.17 13.02 -11.47
C ILE A 87 18.84 13.56 -10.08
N VAL A 88 19.79 13.44 -9.15
CA VAL A 88 19.67 13.93 -7.76
C VAL A 88 20.77 14.96 -7.48
N PRO A 89 20.50 16.03 -6.68
CA PRO A 89 21.49 17.02 -6.29
C PRO A 89 22.66 16.45 -5.47
#